data_AF-A0A1V0RT47-F1
#
_entry.id   AF-A0A1V0RT47-F1
#
_cell.length_a   1.000
_cell.length_b   1.000
_cell.length_c   1.000
_cell.angle_alpha   90.00
_cell.angle_beta   90.00
_cell.angle_gamma   90.00
#
_symmetry.space_group_name_H-M   'P 1'
#
loop_
_entity.id
_entity.type
_entity.pdbx_description
1 polymer ?
#
loop_
_entity_poly.entity_id
_entity_poly.type
_entity_poly.pdbx_seq_one_letter_code
_entity_poly.pdbx_strand_id
1 'polypeptide(L)' 'MVGDHNWRRAPLSRRVRIFLFGRRERITHLGLHCTVAWWRDQPYLVWIAEARP' A
#
# COMPACT_ATOMS: atom_id res chain seq x y z
N MET A 1 -7.32 8.47 2.03
CA MET A 1 -5.85 8.39 1.85
C MET A 1 -5.53 8.19 0.38
N VAL A 2 -4.57 8.94 -0.18
CA VAL A 2 -4.20 8.88 -1.62
C VAL A 2 -3.78 7.47 -2.06
N GLY A 3 -3.07 6.72 -1.19
CA GLY A 3 -2.65 5.35 -1.49
C GLY A 3 -3.78 4.35 -1.71
N ASP A 4 -4.87 4.44 -0.94
CA ASP A 4 -6.05 3.57 -1.11
C ASP A 4 -6.79 3.90 -2.41
N HIS A 5 -6.93 5.20 -2.71
CA HIS A 5 -7.54 5.65 -3.97
C HIS A 5 -6.74 5.13 -5.18
N ASN A 6 -5.42 5.25 -5.15
CA ASN A 6 -4.53 4.74 -6.19
C ASN A 6 -4.63 3.21 -6.35
N TRP A 7 -4.72 2.48 -5.24
CA TRP A 7 -4.89 1.02 -5.26
C TRP A 7 -6.22 0.62 -5.88
N ARG A 8 -7.32 1.23 -5.44
CA ARG A 8 -8.67 0.96 -5.96
C ARG A 8 -8.80 1.27 -7.45
N ARG A 9 -8.17 2.35 -7.92
CA ARG A 9 -8.20 2.76 -9.33
C ARG A 9 -7.26 1.96 -10.23
N ALA A 10 -6.25 1.29 -9.67
CA ALA A 10 -5.30 0.51 -10.45
C ALA A 10 -5.95 -0.76 -11.03
N PRO A 11 -5.71 -1.08 -12.33
CA PRO A 11 -6.14 -2.33 -12.92
C PRO A 11 -5.43 -3.53 -12.27
N LEU A 12 -6.07 -4.69 -12.29
CA LEU A 12 -5.61 -5.89 -11.56
C LEU A 12 -4.17 -6.27 -11.89
N SER A 13 -3.79 -6.22 -13.18
CA SER A 13 -2.42 -6.49 -13.64
C SER A 13 -1.39 -5.54 -13.03
N ARG A 14 -1.75 -4.27 -12.84
CA ARG A 14 -0.88 -3.29 -12.18
C ARG A 14 -0.78 -3.56 -10.69
N ARG A 15 -1.88 -3.92 -10.02
CA ARG A 15 -1.85 -4.30 -8.60
C ARG A 15 -0.91 -5.48 -8.34
N VAL A 16 -0.96 -6.50 -9.20
CA VAL A 16 -0.03 -7.65 -9.10
C VAL A 16 1.41 -7.21 -9.29
N ARG A 17 1.72 -6.36 -10.29
CA ARG A 17 3.08 -5.82 -10.49
C ARG A 17 3.56 -4.99 -9.30
N ILE A 18 2.71 -4.11 -8.77
CA ILE A 18 3.03 -3.31 -7.58
C ILE A 18 3.28 -4.24 -6.38
N PHE A 19 2.48 -5.28 -6.22
CA PHE A 19 2.65 -6.22 -5.12
C PHE A 19 3.96 -7.00 -5.23
N LEU A 20 4.35 -7.45 -6.42
CA LEU A 20 5.55 -8.27 -6.64
C LEU A 20 6.85 -7.46 -6.74
N PHE A 21 6.81 -6.29 -7.38
CA PHE A 21 8.00 -5.51 -7.73
C PHE A 21 8.03 -4.11 -7.11
N GLY A 22 6.95 -3.66 -6.45
CA GLY A 22 6.91 -2.37 -5.77
C GLY A 22 7.76 -2.38 -4.50
N ARG A 23 8.39 -1.25 -4.20
CA ARG A 23 9.14 -1.07 -2.96
C ARG A 23 8.16 -0.99 -1.80
N ARG A 24 8.20 -1.94 -0.88
CA ARG A 24 7.31 -1.99 0.28
C ARG A 24 7.88 -1.14 1.42
N GLU A 25 7.02 -0.32 1.99
CA GLU A 25 7.30 0.48 3.18
C GLU A 25 6.21 0.19 4.22
N ARG A 26 6.64 -0.19 5.42
CA ARG A 26 5.75 -0.46 6.56
C ARG A 26 5.81 0.74 7.48
N ILE A 27 4.66 1.33 7.73
CA ILE A 27 4.51 2.50 8.57
C ILE A 27 3.58 2.12 9.71
N THR A 28 4.05 2.30 10.94
CA THR A 28 3.21 2.18 12.13
C THR A 28 2.81 3.58 12.56
N HIS A 29 1.52 3.89 12.54
CA HIS A 29 1.02 5.20 12.92
C HIS A 29 -0.26 5.06 13.74
N LEU A 30 -0.31 5.68 14.92
CA LEU A 30 -1.48 5.68 15.82
C LEU A 30 -2.03 4.28 16.13
N GLY A 31 -1.15 3.29 16.29
CA GLY A 31 -1.57 1.90 16.52
C GLY A 31 -2.18 1.23 15.28
N LEU A 32 -1.89 1.72 14.08
CA LEU A 32 -2.21 1.06 12.81
C LEU A 32 -0.91 0.66 12.11
N HIS A 33 -0.83 -0.58 11.66
CA HIS A 33 0.19 -1.05 10.74
C HIS A 33 -0.30 -0.88 9.30
N CYS A 34 0.31 0.08 8.60
CA CYS A 34 0.07 0.34 7.19
C CYS A 34 1.22 -0.25 6.37
N THR A 35 0.90 -0.99 5.32
CA THR A 35 1.87 -1.37 4.28
C THR A 35 1.56 -0.60 3.01
N VAL A 36 2.48 0.27 2.64
CA VAL A 36 2.45 1.03 1.39
C VAL A 36 3.43 0.39 0.42
N ALA A 37 3.02 0.21 -0.83
CA ALA A 37 3.92 -0.15 -1.91
C ALA A 37 4.11 1.07 -2.81
N TRP A 38 5.37 1.38 -3.12
CA TRP A 38 5.74 2.45 -4.03
C TRP A 38 5.99 1.89 -5.42
N TRP A 39 5.35 2.51 -6.42
CA TRP A 39 5.50 2.12 -7.81
C TRP A 39 5.44 3.35 -8.71
N ARG A 40 6.51 3.58 -9.48
CA ARG A 40 6.67 4.78 -10.34
C ARG A 40 6.40 6.08 -9.58
N ASP A 41 7.02 6.21 -8.41
CA ASP A 41 6.90 7.37 -7.51
C ASP A 41 5.49 7.64 -6.97
N GLN A 42 4.56 6.67 -7.11
CA GLN A 42 3.23 6.76 -6.52
C GLN A 42 3.07 5.78 -5.36
N PRO A 43 2.46 6.21 -4.24
CA PRO A 43 2.14 5.34 -3.14
C PRO A 43 0.84 4.58 -3.42
N TYR A 44 0.83 3.30 -3.03
CA TYR A 44 -0.31 2.40 -3.10
C TYR A 44 -0.51 1.74 -1.73
N LEU A 45 -1.67 1.91 -1.11
CA LEU A 45 -1.97 1.26 0.16
C LEU A 45 -2.36 -0.19 -0.13
N VAL A 46 -1.51 -1.14 0.27
CA VAL A 46 -1.69 -2.56 0.00
C VAL A 46 -2.36 -3.25 1.18
N TRP A 47 -2.00 -2.85 2.40
CA TRP A 47 -2.53 -3.43 3.61
C TRP A 47 -2.66 -2.38 4.71
N ILE A 48 -3.71 -2.49 5.50
CA ILE A 48 -3.87 -1.74 6.74
C ILE A 48 -4.45 -2.70 7.78
N ALA A 49 -3.81 -2.78 8.92
CA ALA A 49 -4.29 -3.55 10.05
C ALA A 49 -4.12 -2.73 11.32
N GLU A 50 -5.04 -2.93 12.26
CA GLU A 50 -4.87 -2.41 13.61
C GLU A 50 -3.72 -3.17 14.29
N ALA A 51 -2.79 -2.42 14.87
CA ALA A 51 -1.75 -2.95 15.74
C ALA A 51 -2.46 -3.40 17.02
N ARG A 52 -2.88 -4.67 17.05
CA ARG A 52 -3.35 -5.27 18.29
C ARG A 52 -2.18 -5.36 19.27
N PRO A 53 -2.39 -5.02 20.55
CA PRO A 53 -1.41 -5.20 21.61
C PRO A 53 -1.08 -6.68 21.83
#